data_AF-A0A4P5U0Q6-F1
#
_entry.id   AF-A0A4P5U0Q6-F1
#
_cell.length_a   1.000
_cell.length_b   1.000
_cell.length_c   1.000
_cell.angle_alpha   90.00
_cell.angle_beta   90.00
_cell.angle_gamma   90.00
#
_symmetry.space_group_name_H-M   'P 1'
#
loop_
_entity.id
_entity.type
_entity.pdbx_description
1 polymer ?
#
loop_
_entity_poly.entity_id
_entity_poly.type
_entity_poly.pdbx_seq_one_letter_code
_entity_poly.pdbx_strand_id
1 'polypeptide(L)' 'MPKNFLIIYAHPNPESFNSAVKDKVVSTLTSGNISYQLIDLYKENYNPVFSSRN' A
#
# COMPACT_ATOMS: atom_id res chain seq x y z
N MET A 1 -16.23 10.37 12.94
CA MET A 1 -14.80 10.60 12.64
C MET A 1 -14.56 10.30 11.17
N PRO A 2 -13.72 11.07 10.45
CA PRO A 2 -13.33 10.71 9.09
C PRO A 2 -12.67 9.33 9.11
N LYS A 3 -13.06 8.45 8.17
CA LYS A 3 -12.39 7.14 8.01
C LYS A 3 -11.04 7.38 7.34
N ASN A 4 -9.97 6.90 7.97
CA ASN A 4 -8.62 6.98 7.42
C ASN A 4 -8.11 5.56 7.18
N PHE A 5 -7.61 5.28 5.98
CA PHE A 5 -7.14 3.96 5.58
C PHE A 5 -5.62 3.95 5.39
N LEU A 6 -4.97 2.88 5.83
CA LEU A 6 -3.57 2.58 5.48
C LEU A 6 -3.54 1.35 4.57
N ILE A 7 -2.94 1.50 3.40
CA ILE A 7 -2.73 0.43 2.43
C ILE A 7 -1.25 0.08 2.47
N ILE A 8 -0.94 -1.18 2.81
CA ILE A 8 0.41 -1.73 2.73
C ILE A 8 0.44 -2.65 1.51
N TYR A 9 1.21 -2.27 0.49
CA TYR A 9 1.37 -3.05 -0.74
C TYR A 9 2.71 -3.79 -0.72
N ALA A 10 2.63 -5.11 -0.87
CA ALA A 10 3.75 -6.03 -0.72
C ALA A 10 3.86 -6.96 -1.93
N HIS A 11 4.01 -6.40 -3.14
CA HIS A 11 4.26 -7.20 -4.34
C HIS A 11 5.14 -6.46 -5.36
N PRO A 12 6.20 -7.09 -5.91
CA PRO A 12 7.18 -6.40 -6.74
C PRO A 12 6.69 -6.12 -8.16
N ASN A 13 5.84 -6.99 -8.71
CA ASN A 13 5.40 -6.88 -10.10
C ASN A 13 4.20 -5.92 -10.24
N PRO A 14 4.33 -4.81 -10.99
CA PRO A 14 3.24 -3.86 -11.22
C PRO A 14 2.12 -4.40 -12.13
N GLU A 15 2.36 -5.46 -12.91
CA GLU A 15 1.35 -6.11 -13.77
C GLU A 15 0.64 -7.29 -13.07
N SER A 16 0.93 -7.50 -11.78
CA SER A 16 0.30 -8.58 -11.02
C SER A 16 -1.18 -8.32 -10.70
N PHE A 17 -1.92 -9.38 -10.42
CA PHE A 17 -3.28 -9.28 -9.88
C PHE A 17 -3.34 -8.48 -8.58
N ASN A 18 -2.32 -8.62 -7.70
CA ASN A 18 -2.22 -7.82 -6.48
C ASN A 18 -2.09 -6.32 -6.76
N SER A 19 -1.34 -5.94 -7.80
CA SER A 19 -1.24 -4.55 -8.24
C SER A 19 -2.61 -4.04 -8.71
N ALA A 20 -3.33 -4.84 -9.51
CA ALA A 20 -4.67 -4.50 -9.98
C ALA A 20 -5.68 -4.33 -8.82
N VAL A 21 -5.61 -5.17 -7.79
CA VAL A 21 -6.43 -5.03 -6.57
C VAL A 21 -6.08 -3.73 -5.84
N LYS A 22 -4.78 -3.45 -5.63
CA LYS A 22 -4.31 -2.21 -4.99
C LYS A 22 -4.79 -0.97 -5.78
N ASP A 23 -4.69 -0.98 -7.10
CA ASP A 23 -5.17 0.11 -7.96
C ASP A 23 -6.69 0.28 -7.88
N LYS A 24 -7.44 -0.82 -7.81
CA LYS A 24 -8.89 -0.77 -7.62
C LYS A 24 -9.27 -0.17 -6.26
N VAL A 25 -8.59 -0.54 -5.17
CA VAL A 25 -8.81 0.03 -3.84
C VAL A 25 -8.50 1.53 -3.83
N VAL A 26 -7.33 1.93 -4.33
CA VAL A 26 -6.90 3.34 -4.41
C VAL A 26 -7.89 4.18 -5.21
N SER A 27 -8.33 3.70 -6.37
CA SER A 27 -9.32 4.42 -7.19
C SER A 27 -10.67 4.53 -6.49
N THR A 28 -11.16 3.49 -5.83
CA THR A 28 -12.42 3.55 -5.06
C THR A 28 -12.36 4.56 -3.91
N LEU A 29 -11.27 4.59 -3.14
CA LEU A 29 -11.11 5.55 -2.04
C LEU A 29 -10.99 6.99 -2.55
N THR A 30 -10.22 7.19 -3.62
CA THR A 30 -10.06 8.50 -4.27
C THR A 30 -11.39 9.02 -4.79
N SER A 31 -12.17 8.20 -5.51
CA SER A 31 -13.50 8.59 -6.02
C SER A 31 -14.52 8.88 -4.91
N GLY A 32 -14.35 8.29 -3.73
CA GLY A 32 -15.18 8.56 -2.56
C GLY A 32 -14.76 9.79 -1.75
N ASN A 33 -13.70 10.50 -2.15
CA ASN A 33 -13.06 11.56 -1.37
C ASN A 33 -12.70 11.11 0.06
N ILE A 34 -12.25 9.85 0.20
CA ILE A 34 -11.87 9.23 1.46
C ILE A 34 -10.35 9.30 1.60
N SER A 35 -9.85 9.79 2.74
CA SER A 35 -8.42 9.87 3.01
C SER A 35 -7.77 8.49 3.18
N TYR A 36 -6.59 8.32 2.58
CA TYR A 36 -5.78 7.13 2.74
C TYR A 36 -4.29 7.44 2.62
N GLN A 37 -3.46 6.51 3.09
CA GLN A 37 -2.02 6.44 2.87
C GLN A 37 -1.66 5.12 2.19
N LEU A 38 -0.66 5.14 1.30
CA LEU A 38 -0.13 3.96 0.63
C LEU A 38 1.36 3.83 0.95
N ILE A 39 1.73 2.69 1.53
CA ILE A 39 3.11 2.26 1.72
C ILE A 39 3.36 1.12 0.74
N ASP A 40 4.33 1.28 -0.15
CA ASP A 40 4.74 0.25 -1.11
C ASP A 40 6.10 -0.30 -0.68
N LEU A 41 6.09 -1.47 -0.04
CA LEU A 41 7.29 -2.04 0.60
C LEU A 41 8.42 -2.28 -0.42
N TYR A 42 8.07 -2.62 -1.66
CA TYR A 42 9.06 -2.88 -2.70
C TYR A 42 9.62 -1.58 -3.29
N LYS A 43 8.78 -0.57 -3.54
CA LYS A 43 9.28 0.76 -3.96
C LYS A 43 10.10 1.44 -2.87
N GLU A 44 9.75 1.23 -1.61
CA GLU A 44 10.46 1.80 -0.45
C GLU A 44 11.74 1.03 -0.09
N ASN A 45 12.05 -0.07 -0.78
CA ASN A 45 13.16 -0.97 -0.43
C ASN A 45 13.15 -1.36 1.06
N TYR A 46 11.96 -1.66 1.57
CA TYR A 46 11.77 -2.04 2.95
C TYR A 46 12.64 -3.25 3.31
N ASN A 47 13.36 -3.16 4.43
CA ASN A 47 14.13 -4.29 4.96
C ASN A 47 13.23 -5.14 5.87
N PRO A 48 12.86 -6.38 5.47
CA PRO A 48 12.00 -7.25 6.27
C PRO A 48 12.76 -8.04 7.33
N VAL A 49 14.09 -7.96 7.37
CA VAL A 49 14.90 -8.76 8.29
C VAL A 49 14.81 -8.19 9.70
N PHE A 50 14.15 -8.94 10.58
CA PHE A 50 14.16 -8.65 12.00
C PHE A 50 15.60 -8.75 12.53
N SER A 51 16.10 -7.64 13.06
CA SER A 51 17.42 -7.53 13.66
C SER A 51 17.30 -6.77 14.97
N SER A 52 18.14 -7.11 15.95
CA SER A 52 18.39 -6.24 17.09
C SER A 52 19.01 -4.95 16.54
N ARG A 53 18.19 -3.92 16.30
CA ARG A 53 18.72 -2.58 16.05
C ARG A 53 19.46 -2.15 17.32
N ASN A 54 20.77 -1.93 17.20
CA ASN A 54 21.53 -1.10 18.13
C ASN A 54 21.26 0.36 17.79
#